data_AF-A0A9D1Q1I3-F1
#
_entry.id   AF-A0A9D1Q1I3-F1
#
_cell.length_a   1.000
_cell.length_b   1.000
_cell.length_c   1.000
_cell.angle_alpha   90.00
_cell.angle_beta   90.00
_cell.angle_gamma   90.00
#
_symmetry.space_group_name_H-M   'P 1'
#
loop_
_entity.id
_entity.type
_entity.pdbx_description
1 polymer ?
#
loop_
_entity_poly.entity_id
_entity_poly.type
_entity_poly.pdbx_seq_one_letter_code
_entity_poly.pdbx_strand_id
1 'polypeptide(L)'
;MSKKLLFKVLVALCFVAVAVVWLLSALNVIEVNMSWLIAIFAFALAALFIIYGFASKTVGVAKKLYIVFGGALAVAGVFALIGSFMDKENVARLVLPIIAIAVTVVVLLCILAVGGKKWDQADNENIGYKDYRTRKREEEERKRQENENEQDK
;
A
#
# COMPACT_ATOMS: atom_id res chain seq x y z
N MET A 1 16.65 -8.71 0.21
CA MET A 1 15.36 -9.20 -0.32
C MET A 1 14.67 -8.11 -1.11
N SER A 2 13.95 -8.43 -2.20
CA SER A 2 13.11 -7.43 -2.87
C SER A 2 11.98 -6.99 -1.92
N LYS A 3 11.58 -5.71 -1.94
CA LYS A 3 10.50 -5.18 -1.08
C LYS A 3 9.19 -5.99 -1.22
N LYS A 4 8.93 -6.53 -2.41
CA LYS A 4 7.80 -7.42 -2.69
C LYS A 4 7.90 -8.75 -1.95
N LEU A 5 9.09 -9.35 -1.92
CA LEU A 5 9.32 -10.62 -1.24
C LEU A 5 9.25 -10.44 0.28
N LEU A 6 9.83 -9.36 0.81
CA LEU A 6 9.74 -9.02 2.23
C LEU A 6 8.29 -8.82 2.69
N PHE A 7 7.47 -8.12 1.90
CA PHE A 7 6.03 -7.98 2.18
C PHE A 7 5.31 -9.33 2.24
N LYS A 8 5.52 -10.20 1.24
CA LYS A 8 4.91 -11.54 1.21
C LYS A 8 5.31 -12.39 2.42
N VAL A 9 6.60 -12.35 2.78
CA VAL A 9 7.12 -13.09 3.94
C VAL A 9 6.53 -12.55 5.24
N LEU A 10 6.44 -11.24 5.42
CA LEU A 10 5.82 -10.64 6.62
C LEU A 10 4.35 -11.01 6.75
N VAL A 11 3.58 -10.94 5.65
CA VAL A 11 2.17 -11.36 5.66
C VAL A 11 2.06 -12.84 6.02
N ALA A 12 2.85 -13.71 5.40
CA ALA A 12 2.86 -15.13 5.73
C ALA A 12 3.20 -15.39 7.20
N LEU A 13 4.18 -14.65 7.75
CA LEU A 13 4.58 -14.76 9.14
C LEU A 13 3.46 -14.33 10.11
N CYS A 14 2.67 -13.31 9.78
CA CYS A 14 1.48 -12.95 10.57
C CYS A 14 0.47 -14.11 10.63
N PHE A 15 0.21 -14.79 9.50
CA PHE A 15 -0.70 -15.94 9.47
C PHE A 15 -0.15 -17.12 10.27
N VAL A 16 1.15 -17.41 10.15
CA VAL A 16 1.81 -18.46 10.94
C VAL A 16 1.73 -18.14 12.44
N ALA A 17 2.00 -16.90 12.83
CA ALA A 17 1.92 -16.49 14.23
C ALA A 17 0.51 -16.69 14.81
N VAL A 18 -0.54 -16.30 14.09
CA VAL A 18 -1.92 -16.53 14.53
C VAL A 18 -2.26 -18.01 14.58
N ALA A 19 -1.83 -18.81 13.60
CA ALA A 19 -2.05 -20.25 13.61
C ALA A 19 -1.40 -20.93 14.81
N VAL A 20 -0.18 -20.51 15.18
CA VAL A 20 0.53 -21.02 16.36
C VAL A 20 -0.20 -20.63 17.64
N VAL A 21 -0.58 -19.36 17.80
CA VAL A 21 -1.30 -18.90 18.99
C VAL A 21 -2.67 -19.60 19.12
N TRP A 22 -3.38 -19.75 18.01
CA TRP A 22 -4.65 -20.49 17.98
C TRP A 22 -4.47 -21.96 18.37
N LEU A 23 -3.43 -22.63 17.86
CA LEU A 23 -3.13 -24.03 18.19
C LEU A 23 -2.76 -24.21 19.67
N LEU A 24 -1.93 -23.31 20.22
CA LEU A 24 -1.59 -23.31 21.64
C LEU A 24 -2.82 -23.06 22.53
N SER A 25 -3.73 -22.19 22.09
CA SER A 25 -5.01 -21.96 22.76
C SER A 25 -5.92 -23.19 22.70
N ALA A 26 -6.02 -23.85 21.53
CA ALA A 26 -6.82 -25.06 21.35
C ALA A 26 -6.32 -26.25 22.19
N LEU A 27 -5.02 -26.31 22.47
CA LEU A 27 -4.41 -27.31 23.34
C LEU A 27 -4.49 -26.94 24.83
N ASN A 28 -5.19 -25.86 25.21
CA ASN A 28 -5.28 -25.33 26.57
C ASN A 28 -3.91 -25.03 27.22
N VAL A 29 -2.88 -24.73 26.42
CA VAL A 29 -1.56 -24.33 26.93
C VAL A 29 -1.58 -22.87 27.37
N ILE A 30 -2.38 -22.04 26.70
CA ILE A 30 -2.55 -20.61 26.98
C ILE A 30 -4.02 -20.21 26.89
N GLU A 31 -4.46 -19.29 27.75
CA GLU A 31 -5.75 -18.61 27.59
C GLU A 31 -5.56 -17.38 26.70
N VAL A 32 -6.36 -17.30 25.63
CA VAL A 32 -6.28 -16.20 24.66
C VAL A 32 -7.66 -15.58 24.50
N ASN A 33 -7.73 -14.27 24.69
CA ASN A 33 -8.92 -13.51 24.33
C ASN A 33 -8.97 -13.35 22.80
N MET A 34 -9.94 -14.01 22.16
CA MET A 34 -10.10 -14.02 20.70
C MET A 34 -10.28 -12.61 20.12
N SER A 35 -10.98 -11.72 20.82
CA SER A 35 -11.19 -10.34 20.37
C SER A 35 -9.87 -9.58 20.26
N TRP A 36 -8.98 -9.77 21.24
CA TRP A 36 -7.65 -9.17 21.23
C TRP A 36 -6.74 -9.80 20.17
N LEU A 37 -6.80 -11.12 20.00
CA LEU A 37 -6.03 -11.82 18.96
C LEU A 37 -6.42 -11.32 17.56
N ILE A 38 -7.72 -11.21 17.29
CA ILE A 38 -8.27 -10.69 16.02
C ILE A 38 -7.84 -9.24 15.83
N ALA A 39 -7.93 -8.40 16.87
CA ALA A 39 -7.53 -7.00 16.80
C ALA A 39 -6.06 -6.83 16.44
N ILE A 40 -5.16 -7.52 17.17
CA ILE A 40 -3.71 -7.45 16.95
C ILE A 40 -3.37 -7.90 15.52
N PHE A 41 -3.96 -9.02 15.08
CA PHE A 41 -3.74 -9.53 13.73
C PHE A 41 -4.22 -8.57 12.65
N ALA A 42 -5.44 -8.03 12.82
CA ALA A 42 -6.03 -7.09 11.89
C ALA A 42 -5.22 -5.79 11.80
N PHE A 43 -4.75 -5.23 12.93
CA PHE A 43 -3.89 -4.05 12.94
C PHE A 43 -2.51 -4.30 12.34
N ALA A 44 -1.90 -5.46 12.61
CA ALA A 44 -0.61 -5.83 12.03
C ALA A 44 -0.69 -5.91 10.51
N LEU A 45 -1.72 -6.58 9.98
CA LEU A 45 -1.95 -6.62 8.54
C LEU A 45 -2.32 -5.25 7.98
N ALA A 46 -3.18 -4.48 8.66
CA ALA A 46 -3.53 -3.13 8.24
C ALA A 46 -2.30 -2.25 8.04
N ALA A 47 -1.39 -2.25 9.01
CA ALA A 47 -0.13 -1.52 8.95
C ALA A 47 0.72 -1.99 7.77
N LEU A 48 0.91 -3.31 7.59
CA LEU A 48 1.69 -3.86 6.49
C LEU A 48 1.13 -3.45 5.12
N PHE A 49 -0.19 -3.55 4.94
CA PHE A 49 -0.86 -3.20 3.68
C PHE A 49 -0.81 -1.71 3.38
N ILE A 50 -1.01 -0.85 4.39
CA ILE A 50 -0.89 0.61 4.22
C ILE A 50 0.55 0.98 3.87
N ILE A 51 1.54 0.53 4.66
CA ILE A 51 2.96 0.83 4.44
C ILE A 51 3.40 0.35 3.05
N TYR A 52 2.99 -0.85 2.64
CA TYR A 52 3.29 -1.37 1.32
C TYR A 52 2.60 -0.56 0.20
N GLY A 53 1.36 -0.11 0.41
CA GLY A 53 0.65 0.79 -0.50
C GLY A 53 1.42 2.11 -0.75
N PHE A 54 2.05 2.67 0.27
CA PHE A 54 2.93 3.84 0.13
C PHE A 54 4.28 3.52 -0.52
N ALA A 55 4.95 2.45 -0.06
CA ALA A 55 6.34 2.14 -0.44
C ALA A 55 6.49 1.40 -1.77
N SER A 56 5.40 0.87 -2.33
CA SER A 56 5.42 0.08 -3.57
C SER A 56 5.59 0.96 -4.82
N LYS A 57 6.46 0.53 -5.73
CA LYS A 57 6.59 1.09 -7.09
C LYS A 57 5.60 0.38 -8.02
N THR A 58 4.29 0.55 -7.78
CA THR A 58 3.21 -0.02 -8.60
C THR A 58 2.29 1.08 -9.13
N VAL A 59 1.41 0.71 -10.07
CA VAL A 59 0.37 1.61 -10.60
C VAL A 59 -0.51 2.18 -9.48
N GLY A 60 -1.02 3.41 -9.68
CA GLY A 60 -1.80 4.13 -8.67
C GLY A 60 -3.04 3.37 -8.18
N VAL A 61 -3.70 2.61 -9.07
CA VAL A 61 -4.85 1.75 -8.70
C VAL A 61 -4.46 0.68 -7.68
N ALA A 62 -3.32 0.01 -7.90
CA ALA A 62 -2.84 -1.02 -6.98
C ALA A 62 -2.50 -0.42 -5.61
N LYS A 63 -1.90 0.78 -5.56
CA LYS A 63 -1.63 1.48 -4.30
C LYS A 63 -2.90 1.76 -3.51
N LYS A 64 -3.94 2.29 -4.17
CA LYS A 64 -5.25 2.54 -3.55
C LYS A 64 -5.84 1.23 -3.00
N LEU A 65 -5.77 0.13 -3.75
CA LEU A 65 -6.31 -1.15 -3.32
C LEU A 65 -5.63 -1.66 -2.05
N TYR A 66 -4.29 -1.59 -1.96
CA TYR A 66 -3.58 -1.98 -0.74
C TYR A 66 -3.97 -1.11 0.46
N ILE A 67 -4.14 0.20 0.28
CA ILE A 67 -4.52 1.12 1.36
C ILE A 67 -5.96 0.91 1.80
N VAL A 68 -6.89 0.72 0.86
CA VAL A 68 -8.29 0.42 1.16
C VAL A 68 -8.40 -0.92 1.89
N PHE A 69 -7.67 -1.93 1.45
CA PHE A 69 -7.64 -3.24 2.10
C PHE A 69 -7.07 -3.14 3.52
N GLY A 70 -5.96 -2.42 3.70
CA GLY A 70 -5.39 -2.17 5.03
C GLY A 70 -6.33 -1.35 5.92
N GLY A 71 -7.04 -0.37 5.36
CA GLY A 71 -8.06 0.40 6.05
C GLY A 71 -9.25 -0.44 6.53
N ALA A 72 -9.75 -1.33 5.68
CA ALA A 72 -10.82 -2.27 6.04
C ALA A 72 -10.40 -3.20 7.18
N LEU A 73 -9.15 -3.67 7.16
CA LEU A 73 -8.58 -4.46 8.25
C LEU A 73 -8.46 -3.65 9.55
N ALA A 74 -8.03 -2.39 9.48
CA ALA A 74 -7.98 -1.52 10.67
C ALA A 74 -9.37 -1.36 11.29
N VAL A 75 -10.41 -1.16 10.47
CA VAL A 75 -11.81 -1.08 10.93
C VAL A 75 -12.25 -2.38 11.60
N ALA A 76 -11.93 -3.53 11.00
CA ALA A 76 -12.24 -4.82 11.61
C ALA A 76 -11.54 -5.01 12.96
N GLY A 77 -10.29 -4.56 13.09
CA GLY A 77 -9.54 -4.59 14.36
C GLY A 77 -10.17 -3.69 15.44
N VAL A 78 -10.62 -2.50 15.07
CA VAL A 78 -11.34 -1.60 15.98
C VAL A 78 -12.66 -2.24 16.44
N PHE A 79 -13.42 -2.88 15.55
CA PHE A 79 -14.65 -3.57 15.95
C PHE A 79 -14.41 -4.75 16.88
N ALA A 80 -13.34 -5.51 16.66
CA ALA A 80 -12.96 -6.60 17.56
C ALA A 80 -12.69 -6.08 18.98
N LEU A 81 -12.03 -4.93 19.13
CA LEU A 81 -11.81 -4.30 20.44
C LEU A 81 -13.09 -3.77 21.07
N ILE A 82 -13.92 -3.04 20.31
CA ILE A 82 -15.18 -2.49 20.82
C ILE A 82 -16.09 -3.59 21.36
N GLY A 83 -16.19 -4.72 20.64
CA GLY A 83 -16.95 -5.88 21.10
C GLY A 83 -16.43 -6.49 22.41
N SER A 84 -15.18 -6.23 22.80
CA SER A 84 -14.60 -6.71 24.06
C SER A 84 -14.82 -5.76 25.24
N PHE A 85 -15.10 -4.47 25.00
CA PHE A 85 -15.09 -3.43 26.03
C PHE A 85 -16.45 -2.80 26.31
N MET A 86 -17.45 -3.02 25.46
CA MET A 86 -18.62 -2.15 25.42
C MET A 86 -19.92 -2.95 25.28
N ASP A 87 -20.94 -2.51 26.03
CA ASP A 87 -22.29 -3.06 25.96
C ASP A 87 -22.95 -2.78 24.61
N LYS A 88 -23.77 -3.72 24.13
CA LYS A 88 -24.38 -3.71 22.79
C LYS A 88 -25.06 -2.40 22.41
N GLU A 89 -25.65 -1.71 23.39
CA GLU A 89 -26.37 -0.45 23.19
C GLU A 89 -25.43 0.71 22.81
N ASN A 90 -24.27 0.79 23.46
CA ASN A 90 -23.26 1.81 23.18
C ASN A 90 -22.47 1.50 21.90
N VAL A 91 -22.28 0.22 21.58
CA VAL A 91 -21.63 -0.23 20.34
C VAL A 91 -22.39 0.31 19.12
N ALA A 92 -23.70 0.12 19.05
CA ALA A 92 -24.49 0.54 17.89
C ALA A 92 -24.39 2.03 17.60
N ARG A 93 -24.30 2.87 18.66
CA ARG A 93 -24.19 4.32 18.53
C ARG A 93 -22.80 4.78 18.06
N LEU A 94 -21.75 4.05 18.46
CA LEU A 94 -20.36 4.41 18.16
C LEU A 94 -19.82 3.79 16.87
N VAL A 95 -20.44 2.73 16.37
CA VAL A 95 -20.06 2.05 15.12
C VAL A 95 -20.01 3.01 13.93
N LEU A 96 -21.08 3.77 13.70
CA LEU A 96 -21.20 4.68 12.55
C LEU A 96 -20.14 5.81 12.56
N PRO A 97 -19.95 6.56 13.68
CA PRO A 97 -18.88 7.56 13.79
C PRO A 97 -17.49 6.99 13.51
N ILE A 98 -17.19 5.79 14.02
CA ILE A 98 -15.89 5.16 13.86
C ILE A 98 -15.63 4.78 12.40
N ILE A 99 -16.64 4.24 11.72
CA ILE A 99 -16.56 3.98 10.28
C ILE A 99 -16.32 5.28 9.52
N ALA A 100 -17.05 6.35 9.84
CA ALA A 100 -16.88 7.64 9.16
C ALA A 100 -15.44 8.19 9.31
N ILE A 101 -14.88 8.12 10.52
CA ILE A 101 -13.49 8.52 10.79
C ILE A 101 -12.51 7.61 10.02
N ALA A 102 -12.73 6.30 10.03
CA ALA A 102 -11.85 5.38 9.33
C ALA A 102 -11.88 5.60 7.80
N VAL A 103 -13.07 5.79 7.22
CA VAL A 103 -13.25 6.06 5.79
C VAL A 103 -12.55 7.36 5.40
N THR A 104 -12.71 8.43 6.18
CA THR A 104 -12.04 9.71 5.92
C THR A 104 -10.51 9.57 5.97
N VAL A 105 -9.97 8.85 6.97
CA VAL A 105 -8.52 8.57 7.04
C VAL A 105 -8.05 7.77 5.82
N VAL A 106 -8.76 6.72 5.42
CA VAL A 106 -8.40 5.89 4.26
C VAL A 106 -8.42 6.69 2.96
N VAL A 107 -9.42 7.56 2.78
CA VAL A 107 -9.50 8.46 1.61
C VAL A 107 -8.31 9.42 1.59
N LEU A 108 -7.97 10.04 2.73
CA LEU A 108 -6.80 10.91 2.84
C LEU A 108 -5.50 10.16 2.50
N LEU A 109 -5.33 8.94 3.02
CA LEU A 109 -4.17 8.10 2.70
C LEU A 109 -4.10 7.74 1.21
N CYS A 110 -5.23 7.46 0.57
CA CYS A 110 -5.30 7.20 -0.86
C CYS A 110 -4.87 8.41 -1.70
N ILE A 111 -5.28 9.63 -1.30
CA ILE A 111 -4.89 10.88 -1.98
C ILE A 111 -3.38 11.08 -1.84
N LEU A 112 -2.84 10.93 -0.62
CA LEU A 112 -1.42 11.09 -0.34
C LEU A 112 -0.54 10.06 -1.07
N ALA A 113 -0.96 8.80 -1.14
CA ALA A 113 -0.15 7.73 -1.72
C ALA A 113 -0.04 7.78 -3.26
N VAL A 114 -1.01 8.39 -3.93
CA VAL A 114 -1.03 8.56 -5.40
C VAL A 114 -0.32 9.85 -5.82
N GLY A 115 -0.10 10.80 -4.90
CA GLY A 115 0.81 11.92 -5.10
C GLY A 115 0.42 12.88 -6.23
N GLY A 116 -0.87 12.96 -6.59
CA GLY A 116 -1.36 13.90 -7.59
C GLY A 116 -0.88 13.65 -9.03
N LYS A 117 -0.06 12.63 -9.30
CA LYS A 117 0.36 12.32 -10.67
C LYS A 117 -0.83 11.81 -11.45
N LYS A 118 -1.31 12.65 -12.36
CA LYS A 118 -2.35 12.28 -13.33
C LYS A 118 -1.83 11.09 -14.11
N TRP A 119 -2.69 10.08 -14.27
CA TRP A 119 -2.41 8.89 -15.08
C TRP A 119 -2.09 9.24 -16.55
N ASP A 120 -2.39 10.49 -16.93
CA ASP A 120 -2.25 11.08 -18.26
C ASP A 120 -1.10 12.10 -18.37
N GLN A 121 -0.22 12.15 -17.36
CA GLN A 121 0.98 12.98 -17.46
C GLN A 121 1.93 12.30 -18.45
N ALA A 122 1.80 12.69 -19.72
CA ALA A 122 2.57 12.14 -20.80
C ALA A 122 4.07 12.28 -20.51
N ASP A 123 4.88 11.29 -20.89
CA ASP A 123 6.32 11.25 -20.59
C ASP A 123 7.07 12.48 -21.13
N ASN A 124 6.46 13.22 -22.05
CA ASN A 124 6.92 14.49 -22.60
C ASN A 124 6.89 15.68 -21.62
N GLU A 125 6.15 15.60 -20.51
CA GLU A 125 6.13 16.62 -19.45
C GLU A 125 7.23 16.42 -18.40
N ASN A 126 7.98 15.31 -18.43
CA ASN A 126 9.11 15.13 -17.53
C ASN A 126 10.25 16.09 -17.89
N ILE A 127 10.72 16.86 -16.90
CA ILE A 127 11.87 17.77 -17.03
C ILE A 127 13.07 16.99 -17.57
N GLY A 128 13.53 17.37 -18.77
CA GLY A 128 14.66 16.73 -19.47
C GLY A 128 14.28 15.72 -20.56
N TYR A 129 12.98 15.46 -20.81
CA TYR A 129 12.57 14.56 -21.88
C TYR A 129 12.70 15.25 -23.25
N LYS A 130 13.70 14.83 -24.04
CA LYS A 130 13.80 15.25 -25.45
C LYS A 130 12.78 14.49 -26.28
N ASP A 131 11.89 15.24 -26.93
CA ASP A 131 10.87 14.69 -27.81
C ASP A 131 11.51 13.84 -28.93
N TYR A 132 10.79 12.84 -29.46
CA TYR A 132 11.35 11.89 -30.45
C TYR A 132 11.91 12.62 -31.68
N ARG A 133 11.20 13.66 -32.12
CA ARG A 133 11.61 14.52 -33.23
C ARG A 133 12.93 15.24 -32.94
N THR A 134 13.13 15.68 -31.70
CA THR A 134 14.35 16.36 -31.25
C THR A 134 15.52 15.38 -31.20
N ARG A 135 15.30 14.16 -30.68
CA ARG A 135 16.30 13.08 -30.68
C ARG A 135 16.73 12.69 -32.09
N LYS A 136 15.79 12.59 -33.02
CA LYS A 136 16.08 12.27 -34.42
C LYS A 136 16.86 13.37 -35.14
N ARG A 137 16.54 14.64 -34.86
CA ARG A 137 17.27 15.79 -35.42
C ARG A 137 18.72 15.83 -34.93
N GLU A 138 18.94 15.61 -33.63
CA GLU A 138 20.29 15.53 -33.06
C GLU A 138 21.09 14.33 -33.59
N GLU A 139 20.44 13.18 -33.81
CA GLU A 139 21.08 12.01 -34.46
C GLU A 139 21.52 12.31 -35.90
N GLU A 140 20.70 13.01 -36.68
CA GLU A 140 21.02 13.37 -38.06
C GLU A 140 22.14 14.42 -38.13
N GLU A 141 22.10 15.44 -37.28
CA GLU A 141 23.15 16.46 -37.19
C GLU A 141 24.49 15.85 -36.79
N ARG A 142 24.50 14.93 -35.82
CA ARG A 142 25.72 14.24 -35.38
C ARG A 142 26.31 13.35 -36.47
N LYS A 143 25.46 12.65 -37.24
CA LYS A 143 25.90 11.86 -38.40
C LYS A 143 26.48 12.72 -39.53
N ARG A 144 25.95 13.93 -39.74
CA ARG A 144 26.51 14.86 -40.73
C ARG A 144 27.90 15.36 -40.31
N GLN A 145 28.06 15.72 -39.05
CA GLN A 145 29.36 16.13 -38.50
C GLN A 145 30.40 15.01 -38.52
N GLU A 146 30.01 13.76 -38.26
CA GLU A 146 30.90 12.61 -38.38
C GLU A 146 31.37 12.40 -39.83
N ASN A 147 30.45 12.48 -40.80
CA ASN A 147 30.77 12.34 -42.21
C ASN A 147 31.64 13.49 -42.75
N GLU A 148 31.42 14.73 -42.32
CA GLU A 148 32.25 15.89 -42.70
C GLU A 148 33.69 15.76 -42.14
N ASN A 149 33.83 15.34 -40.88
CA ASN A 149 35.15 15.11 -40.26
C ASN A 149 35.91 13.91 -40.83
N GLU A 150 35.22 12.94 -41.44
CA GLU A 150 35.86 11.83 -42.17
C GLU A 150 36.27 12.21 -43.60
N GLN A 151 35.64 13.23 -44.21
CA GLN A 151 36.02 13.74 -45.53
C GLN A 151 37.20 14.72 -45.48
N ASP A 152 37.40 15.40 -44.35
CA ASP A 152 38.51 16.35 -44.12
C ASP A 152 39.79 15.68 -43.56
N LYS A 153 39.84 14.35 -43.44
CA LYS A 153 41.02 13.55 -43.05
C LYS A 153 41.63 12.81 -44.23
#